data_AF-A0A4R4WAG7-F1
#
_entry.id   AF-A0A4R4WAG7-F1
#
_cell.length_a   1.000
_cell.length_b   1.000
_cell.length_c   1.000
_cell.angle_alpha   90.00
_cell.angle_beta   90.00
_cell.angle_gamma   90.00
#
_symmetry.space_group_name_H-M   'P 1'
#
loop_
_entity.id
_entity.type
_entity.pdbx_description
1 polymer ?
#
loop_
_entity_poly.entity_id
_entity_poly.type
_entity_poly.pdbx_seq_one_letter_code
_entity_poly.pdbx_strand_id
1 'polypeptide(L)'
;MTTQEHDASVYEQVQGSDEFQDLKRRFRRWTFPMTVAFLAWYLLYVVLSGWARDFMGIKLWGDINVGLVLGLLQFVSTFLIAWAYSRHAEKSLDPIADKLRHEVEEKTK
;
A
#
# COMPACT_ATOMS: atom_id res chain seq x y z
N MET A 1 37.28 4.25 3.52
CA MET A 1 35.89 4.71 3.75
C MET A 1 35.31 5.18 2.42
N THR A 2 34.79 4.28 1.58
CA THR A 2 34.27 4.64 0.23
C THR A 2 33.11 3.76 -0.26
N THR A 3 32.57 2.85 0.56
CA THR A 3 31.56 1.89 0.10
C THR A 3 30.14 2.46 0.01
N GLN A 4 29.78 3.50 0.78
CA GLN A 4 28.40 4.00 0.79
C GLN A 4 28.01 4.90 -0.39
N GLU A 5 28.93 5.66 -0.98
CA GLU A 5 28.57 6.56 -2.10
C GLU A 5 28.32 5.81 -3.42
N HIS A 6 29.01 4.69 -3.62
CA HIS A 6 28.86 3.92 -4.86
C HIS A 6 27.48 3.25 -4.95
N ASP A 7 26.96 2.75 -3.82
CA ASP A 7 25.63 2.11 -3.74
C ASP A 7 24.50 3.11 -4.00
N ALA A 8 24.61 4.34 -3.51
CA ALA A 8 23.62 5.40 -3.76
C ALA A 8 23.57 5.78 -5.25
N SER A 9 24.73 5.85 -5.92
CA SER A 9 24.82 6.24 -7.34
C SER A 9 24.26 5.18 -8.31
N VAL A 10 24.40 3.89 -7.97
CA VAL A 10 23.82 2.78 -8.75
C VAL A 10 22.30 2.75 -8.56
N TYR A 11 21.83 3.00 -7.33
CA TYR A 11 20.40 3.15 -7.04
C TYR A 11 19.74 4.32 -7.81
N GLU A 12 20.44 5.44 -7.96
CA GLU A 12 19.95 6.59 -8.75
C GLU A 12 19.95 6.32 -10.26
N GLN A 13 20.96 5.65 -10.81
CA GLN A 13 21.04 5.34 -12.25
C GLN A 13 19.99 4.32 -12.69
N VAL A 14 19.64 3.35 -11.83
CA VAL A 14 18.59 2.38 -12.12
C VAL A 14 17.18 2.98 -11.96
N GLN A 15 16.99 3.94 -11.03
CA GLN A 15 15.72 4.66 -10.82
C GLN A 15 15.25 5.46 -12.05
N GLY A 16 16.17 5.87 -12.93
CA GLY A 16 15.91 6.70 -14.11
C GLY A 16 15.48 5.95 -15.37
N SER A 17 15.51 4.61 -15.37
CA SER A 17 15.16 3.80 -16.54
C SER A 17 13.63 3.75 -16.77
N ASP A 18 13.19 3.87 -18.02
CA ASP A 18 11.77 3.86 -18.41
C ASP A 18 11.01 2.60 -17.94
N GLU A 19 11.71 1.47 -17.74
CA GLU A 19 11.16 0.24 -17.14
C GLU A 19 10.67 0.43 -15.69
N PHE A 20 11.37 1.25 -14.89
CA PHE A 20 11.02 1.52 -13.49
C PHE A 20 9.79 2.43 -13.37
N GLN A 21 9.64 3.37 -14.31
CA GLN A 21 8.49 4.25 -14.42
C GLN A 21 7.24 3.48 -14.84
N ASP A 22 7.36 2.53 -15.77
CA ASP A 22 6.22 1.74 -16.25
C ASP A 22 5.75 0.70 -15.21
N LEU A 23 6.66 0.10 -14.44
CA LEU A 23 6.32 -0.67 -13.25
C LEU A 23 5.58 0.20 -12.23
N LYS A 24 6.13 1.37 -11.84
CA LYS A 24 5.46 2.33 -10.94
C LYS A 24 4.09 2.79 -11.46
N ARG A 25 3.92 2.92 -12.77
CA ARG A 25 2.65 3.33 -13.39
C ARG A 25 1.61 2.21 -13.33
N ARG A 26 2.03 0.96 -13.56
CA ARG A 26 1.20 -0.23 -13.38
C ARG A 26 0.84 -0.46 -11.90
N PHE A 27 1.75 -0.13 -10.98
CA PHE A 27 1.55 -0.18 -9.53
C PHE A 27 0.54 0.88 -9.05
N ARG A 28 0.70 2.16 -9.44
CA ARG A 28 -0.28 3.22 -9.12
C ARG A 28 -1.67 2.93 -9.68
N ARG A 29 -1.77 2.27 -10.83
CA ARG A 29 -3.06 1.89 -11.43
C ARG A 29 -3.84 0.88 -10.58
N TRP A 30 -3.20 0.17 -9.67
CA TRP A 30 -3.87 -0.77 -8.75
C TRP A 30 -4.15 -0.15 -7.38
N THR A 31 -3.20 0.61 -6.83
CA THR A 31 -3.39 1.28 -5.52
C THR A 31 -4.38 2.44 -5.59
N PHE A 32 -4.35 3.24 -6.66
CA PHE A 32 -5.22 4.41 -6.81
C PHE A 32 -6.72 4.07 -6.74
N PRO A 33 -7.24 3.08 -7.50
CA PRO A 33 -8.65 2.68 -7.35
C PRO A 33 -8.97 2.14 -5.95
N MET A 34 -8.02 1.50 -5.27
CA MET A 34 -8.20 1.04 -3.89
C MET A 34 -8.32 2.19 -2.89
N THR A 35 -7.46 3.20 -3.02
CA THR A 35 -7.53 4.42 -2.20
C THR A 35 -8.82 5.19 -2.47
N VAL A 36 -9.25 5.28 -3.73
CA VAL A 36 -10.54 5.91 -4.10
C VAL A 36 -11.71 5.14 -3.51
N ALA A 37 -11.70 3.80 -3.60
CA ALA A 37 -12.72 2.96 -2.99
C ALA A 37 -12.78 3.13 -1.47
N PHE A 38 -11.62 3.22 -0.80
CA PHE A 38 -11.53 3.49 0.63
C PHE A 38 -12.09 4.86 1.00
N LEU A 39 -11.74 5.92 0.24
CA LEU A 39 -12.29 7.26 0.46
C LEU A 39 -13.82 7.27 0.27
N ALA A 40 -14.32 6.63 -0.79
CA ALA A 40 -15.76 6.53 -1.05
C ALA A 40 -16.47 5.79 0.09
N TRP A 41 -15.90 4.68 0.57
CA TRP A 41 -16.41 3.92 1.71
C TRP A 41 -16.36 4.70 3.02
N TYR A 42 -15.30 5.47 3.26
CA TYR A 42 -15.17 6.37 4.41
C TYR A 42 -16.24 7.47 4.39
N LEU A 43 -16.43 8.13 3.24
CA LEU A 43 -17.49 9.13 3.09
C LEU A 43 -18.88 8.51 3.28
N LEU A 44 -19.10 7.30 2.76
CA LEU A 44 -20.33 6.55 2.98
C LEU A 44 -20.56 6.33 4.48
N TYR A 45 -19.53 5.90 5.23
CA TYR A 45 -19.60 5.78 6.68
C TYR A 45 -19.95 7.10 7.38
N VAL A 46 -19.32 8.22 6.98
CA VAL A 46 -19.62 9.55 7.56
C VAL A 46 -21.07 9.95 7.30
N VAL A 47 -21.57 9.74 6.08
CA VAL A 47 -22.96 10.06 5.71
C VAL A 47 -23.94 9.18 6.49
N LEU A 48 -23.72 7.87 6.55
CA LEU A 48 -24.54 6.97 7.37
C LEU A 48 -24.48 7.36 8.86
N SER A 49 -23.33 7.78 9.36
CA SER A 49 -23.17 8.19 10.74
C SER A 49 -23.95 9.46 11.09
N GLY A 50 -23.99 10.42 10.17
CA GLY A 50 -24.73 11.68 10.34
C GLY A 50 -26.24 11.52 10.18
N TRP A 51 -26.67 10.79 9.14
CA TRP A 51 -28.09 10.71 8.75
C TRP A 51 -28.80 9.45 9.24
N ALA A 52 -28.11 8.31 9.32
CA ALA A 52 -28.68 7.01 9.68
C ALA A 52 -28.24 6.56 11.09
N ARG A 53 -28.39 7.46 12.07
CA ARG A 53 -28.08 7.15 13.48
C ARG A 53 -28.86 5.94 13.99
N ASP A 54 -30.13 5.80 13.57
CA ASP A 54 -30.96 4.64 13.91
C ASP A 54 -30.36 3.33 13.35
N PHE A 55 -29.77 3.38 12.15
CA PHE A 55 -29.09 2.23 11.54
C PHE A 55 -27.76 1.91 12.24
N MET A 56 -26.96 2.93 12.56
CA MET A 56 -25.72 2.75 13.33
C MET A 56 -25.97 2.21 14.75
N GLY A 57 -27.13 2.52 15.33
CA GLY A 57 -27.56 2.05 16.63
C GLY A 57 -28.10 0.61 16.64
N ILE A 58 -28.28 -0.03 15.46
CA ILE A 58 -28.76 -1.42 15.38
C ILE A 58 -27.74 -2.31 16.09
N LYS A 59 -28.19 -2.96 17.17
CA LYS A 59 -27.39 -3.95 17.91
C LYS A 59 -27.37 -5.25 17.11
N LEU A 60 -26.18 -5.73 16.78
CA LEU A 60 -25.95 -7.00 16.08
C LEU A 60 -25.82 -8.14 17.10
N TRP A 61 -24.92 -7.99 18.07
CA TRP A 61 -24.73 -8.96 19.16
C TRP A 61 -24.36 -8.25 20.47
N GLY A 62 -25.17 -8.47 21.50
CA GLY A 62 -24.98 -7.81 22.79
C GLY A 62 -24.99 -6.28 22.63
N ASP A 63 -23.88 -5.63 23.00
CA ASP A 63 -23.68 -4.19 22.85
C ASP A 63 -22.90 -3.78 21.60
N ILE A 64 -22.59 -4.72 20.72
CA ILE A 64 -21.96 -4.43 19.42
C ILE A 64 -23.04 -3.90 18.48
N ASN A 65 -22.90 -2.64 18.07
CA ASN A 65 -23.77 -2.02 17.09
C ASN A 65 -23.11 -1.90 15.71
N VAL A 66 -23.90 -1.65 14.68
CA VAL A 66 -23.42 -1.49 13.30
C VAL A 66 -22.38 -0.37 13.21
N GLY A 67 -22.55 0.74 13.94
CA GLY A 67 -21.57 1.82 13.97
C GLY A 67 -20.19 1.39 14.44
N LEU A 68 -20.12 0.57 15.50
CA LEU A 68 -18.89 -0.03 16.03
C LEU A 68 -18.22 -0.94 15.01
N VAL A 69 -19.00 -1.77 14.33
CA VAL A 69 -18.49 -2.67 13.28
C VAL A 69 -17.94 -1.86 12.12
N LEU A 70 -18.67 -0.86 11.63
CA LEU A 70 -18.22 0.01 10.53
C LEU A 70 -16.97 0.80 10.91
N GLY A 71 -16.90 1.33 12.15
CA GLY A 71 -15.72 2.00 12.68
C GLY A 71 -14.51 1.06 12.75
N LEU A 72 -14.68 -0.18 13.21
CA LEU A 72 -13.61 -1.18 13.20
C LEU A 72 -13.18 -1.54 11.76
N LEU A 73 -14.13 -1.62 10.84
CA LEU A 73 -13.85 -1.88 9.42
C LEU A 73 -12.96 -0.79 8.81
N GLN A 74 -13.06 0.46 9.27
CA GLN A 74 -12.17 1.55 8.82
C GLN A 74 -10.72 1.26 9.20
N PHE A 75 -10.46 0.79 10.42
CA PHE A 75 -9.12 0.40 10.85
C PHE A 75 -8.60 -0.78 10.04
N VAL A 76 -9.42 -1.83 9.88
CA VAL A 76 -9.05 -3.01 9.09
C VAL A 76 -8.74 -2.63 7.65
N SER A 77 -9.54 -1.76 7.04
CA SER A 77 -9.31 -1.28 5.66
C SER A 77 -8.00 -0.51 5.54
N THR A 78 -7.68 0.34 6.50
CA THR A 78 -6.41 1.09 6.53
C THR A 78 -5.21 0.14 6.59
N PHE A 79 -5.27 -0.86 7.48
CA PHE A 79 -4.24 -1.90 7.56
C PHE A 79 -4.16 -2.74 6.28
N LEU A 80 -5.29 -3.10 5.67
CA LEU A 80 -5.32 -3.81 4.40
C LEU A 80 -4.65 -3.02 3.28
N ILE A 81 -4.85 -1.71 3.21
CA ILE A 81 -4.20 -0.84 2.22
C ILE A 81 -2.68 -0.80 2.47
N ALA A 82 -2.26 -0.61 3.72
CA ALA A 82 -0.85 -0.60 4.08
C ALA A 82 -0.18 -1.97 3.82
N TRP A 83 -0.87 -3.07 4.13
CA TRP A 83 -0.40 -4.42 3.86
C TRP A 83 -0.36 -4.72 2.35
N ALA A 84 -1.40 -4.34 1.61
CA ALA A 84 -1.42 -4.47 0.15
C ALA A 84 -0.28 -3.66 -0.48
N TYR A 85 0.01 -2.46 0.04
CA TYR A 85 1.18 -1.68 -0.34
C TYR A 85 2.48 -2.43 -0.03
N SER A 86 2.66 -2.93 1.20
CA SER A 86 3.88 -3.65 1.62
C SER A 86 4.12 -4.92 0.80
N ARG A 87 3.08 -5.75 0.64
CA ARG A 87 3.10 -7.00 -0.14
C ARG A 87 3.46 -6.75 -1.62
N HIS A 88 3.02 -5.62 -2.14
CA HIS A 88 3.30 -5.21 -3.50
C HIS A 88 4.68 -4.57 -3.65
N ALA A 89 5.12 -3.81 -2.65
CA ALA A 89 6.47 -3.27 -2.55
C ALA A 89 7.51 -4.40 -2.45
N GLU A 90 7.25 -5.46 -1.67
CA GLU A 90 8.10 -6.67 -1.63
C GLU A 90 8.24 -7.31 -3.02
N LYS A 91 7.13 -7.49 -3.76
CA LYS A 91 7.18 -7.98 -5.15
C LYS A 91 7.94 -7.07 -6.11
N SER A 92 8.10 -5.79 -5.78
CA SER A 92 8.91 -4.83 -6.54
C SER A 92 10.35 -4.71 -6.04
N LEU A 93 10.63 -5.12 -4.79
CA LEU A 93 11.97 -5.14 -4.20
C LEU A 93 12.74 -6.40 -4.59
N ASP A 94 12.07 -7.54 -4.75
CA ASP A 94 12.67 -8.80 -5.23
C ASP A 94 13.49 -8.63 -6.53
N PRO A 95 13.01 -7.96 -7.61
CA PRO A 95 13.83 -7.76 -8.81
C PRO A 95 15.01 -6.79 -8.65
N ILE A 96 14.96 -5.89 -7.66
CA ILE A 96 16.10 -5.01 -7.32
C ILE A 96 17.17 -5.81 -6.57
N ALA A 97 16.73 -6.65 -5.64
CA ALA A 97 17.60 -7.55 -4.89
C ALA A 97 18.29 -8.57 -5.82
N ASP A 98 17.56 -9.16 -6.78
CA ASP A 98 18.13 -10.11 -7.74
C ASP A 98 19.12 -9.45 -8.72
N LYS A 99 18.84 -8.23 -9.22
CA LYS A 99 19.80 -7.50 -10.08
C LYS A 99 21.07 -7.10 -9.32
N LEU A 100 20.93 -6.61 -8.09
CA LEU A 100 22.07 -6.23 -7.26
C LEU A 100 22.92 -7.47 -6.89
N ARG A 101 22.27 -8.61 -6.66
CA ARG A 101 22.96 -9.87 -6.37
C ARG A 101 23.76 -10.40 -7.56
N HIS A 102 23.22 -10.27 -8.77
CA HIS A 102 23.95 -10.62 -10.00
C HIS A 102 25.14 -9.69 -10.29
N GLU A 103 25.03 -8.38 -10.07
CA GLU A 103 26.16 -7.45 -10.24
C GLU A 103 27.29 -7.67 -9.22
N VAL A 104 26.95 -8.04 -7.98
CA VAL A 104 27.94 -8.36 -6.94
C VAL A 104 28.65 -9.68 -7.22
N GLU A 105 27.94 -10.69 -7.73
CA GLU A 105 28.55 -11.97 -8.15
C GLU A 105 29.48 -11.81 -9.37
N GLU A 106 29.12 -10.96 -10.34
CA GLU A 106 29.92 -10.74 -11.54
C GLU A 106 31.20 -9.94 -11.28
N LYS A 107 31.16 -8.98 -10.33
CA LYS A 107 32.36 -8.21 -9.90
C LYS A 107 33.28 -8.96 -8.94
N THR A 108 32.84 -10.06 -8.36
CA THR A 108 33.64 -10.87 -7.41
C THR A 108 34.39 -12.01 -8.13
N LYS A 109 34.22 -12.16 -9.45
CA LYS A 109 34.91 -13.16 -10.28
C LYS A 109 36.01 -12.51 -11.11
#